data_AF-A0A3D4GHN9-F1
#
_entry.id   AF-A0A3D4GHN9-F1
#
_cell.length_a   1.000
_cell.length_b   1.000
_cell.length_c   1.000
_cell.angle_alpha   90.00
_cell.angle_beta   90.00
_cell.angle_gamma   90.00
#
_symmetry.space_group_name_H-M   'P 1'
#
loop_
_entity.id
_entity.type
_entity.pdbx_description
1 polymer ?
#
loop_
_entity_poly.entity_id
_entity_poly.type
_entity_poly.pdbx_seq_one_letter_code
_entity_poly.pdbx_strand_id
1 'polypeptide(L)'
;MPARRTPNIPQVISQTLFAVMLPVFAVPFEFIIPVPWFVEEFAKYGMLRVIGWTNTEGKAYRPLLFGAVFGLSESLLFLPSAIQFGSLEPLLFRLFLTVPMHAVTMGAVGLGIANKGKWVFVGLVGAMLIHFLFNVVAGQGVWQ
;
A
#
# COMPACT_ATOMS: atom_id res chain seq x y z
N MET A 1 20.71 -25.81 2.64
CA MET A 1 20.27 -24.41 2.41
C MET A 1 19.27 -24.42 1.27
N PRO A 2 18.02 -23.93 1.41
CA PRO A 2 17.13 -23.81 0.27
C PRO A 2 17.73 -22.81 -0.72
N ALA A 3 17.80 -23.18 -2.00
CA ALA A 3 18.36 -22.34 -3.04
C ALA A 3 17.61 -21.01 -3.12
N ARG A 4 18.33 -19.88 -3.07
CA ARG A 4 17.76 -18.55 -3.31
C ARG A 4 17.22 -18.53 -4.75
N ARG A 5 15.91 -18.61 -4.92
CA ARG A 5 15.29 -18.30 -6.21
C ARG A 5 15.31 -16.79 -6.38
N THR A 6 16.19 -16.29 -7.24
CA THR A 6 16.07 -14.93 -7.73
C THR A 6 14.74 -14.84 -8.50
N PRO A 7 13.83 -13.91 -8.17
CA PRO A 7 12.62 -13.76 -8.96
C PRO A 7 13.02 -13.37 -10.38
N ASN A 8 12.39 -14.03 -11.35
CA ASN A 8 12.61 -13.71 -12.75
C ASN A 8 11.85 -12.42 -13.13
N ILE A 9 12.23 -11.80 -14.25
CA ILE A 9 11.63 -10.54 -14.72
C ILE A 9 10.09 -10.63 -14.81
N PRO A 10 9.49 -11.71 -15.35
CA PRO A 10 8.03 -11.86 -15.38
C PRO A 10 7.36 -11.78 -14.00
N GLN A 11 7.99 -12.36 -12.98
CA GLN A 11 7.45 -12.34 -11.61
C GLN A 11 7.50 -10.93 -10.98
N VAL A 12 8.56 -10.16 -11.23
CA VAL A 12 8.63 -8.78 -10.73
C VAL A 12 7.58 -7.91 -11.42
N ILE A 13 7.40 -8.08 -12.72
CA ILE A 13 6.37 -7.34 -13.49
C ILE A 13 4.98 -7.64 -12.95
N SER A 14 4.63 -8.92 -12.76
CA SER A 14 3.29 -9.28 -12.26
C SER A 14 3.02 -8.78 -10.84
N GLN A 15 4.02 -8.81 -9.96
CA GLN A 15 3.93 -8.27 -8.60
C GLN A 15 3.71 -6.76 -8.60
N THR A 16 4.45 -6.03 -9.44
CA THR A 16 4.28 -4.58 -9.59
C THR A 16 2.91 -4.24 -10.18
N LEU A 17 2.45 -4.96 -11.20
CA LEU A 17 1.10 -4.77 -11.77
C LEU A 17 0.02 -5.01 -10.72
N PHE A 18 0.19 -6.00 -9.85
CA PHE A 18 -0.76 -6.23 -8.75
C PHE A 18 -0.77 -5.04 -7.78
N ALA A 19 0.40 -4.49 -7.42
CA ALA A 19 0.49 -3.29 -6.57
C ALA A 19 -0.22 -2.08 -7.19
N VAL A 20 -0.05 -1.85 -8.50
CA VAL A 20 -0.68 -0.77 -9.26
C VAL A 20 -2.20 -0.92 -9.29
N MET A 21 -2.70 -2.15 -9.49
CA MET A 21 -4.14 -2.38 -9.62
C MET A 21 -4.87 -2.44 -8.27
N LEU A 22 -4.16 -2.62 -7.16
CA LEU A 22 -4.78 -2.82 -5.85
C LEU A 22 -5.68 -1.66 -5.40
N PRO A 23 -5.30 -0.37 -5.55
CA PRO A 23 -6.20 0.75 -5.24
C PRO A 23 -7.50 0.73 -6.04
N VAL A 24 -7.43 0.38 -7.34
CA VAL A 24 -8.62 0.29 -8.22
C VAL A 24 -9.63 -0.71 -7.68
N PHE A 25 -9.16 -1.79 -7.07
CA PHE A 25 -10.02 -2.79 -6.44
C PHE A 25 -10.41 -2.43 -5.01
N ALA A 26 -9.55 -1.75 -4.25
CA ALA A 26 -9.82 -1.38 -2.86
C ALA A 26 -10.93 -0.32 -2.75
N VAL A 27 -10.90 0.71 -3.59
CA VAL A 27 -11.85 1.84 -3.58
C VAL A 27 -13.32 1.39 -3.64
N PRO A 28 -13.74 0.47 -4.55
CA PRO A 28 -15.10 -0.08 -4.54
C PRO A 28 -15.56 -0.66 -3.19
N PHE A 29 -14.66 -1.29 -2.41
CA PHE A 29 -15.01 -1.85 -1.11
C PHE A 29 -15.23 -0.77 -0.05
N GLU A 30 -14.66 0.42 -0.22
CA GLU A 30 -14.82 1.53 0.72
C GLU A 30 -16.25 2.10 0.70
N PHE A 31 -16.99 1.91 -0.41
CA PHE A 31 -18.41 2.22 -0.47
C PHE A 31 -19.26 1.28 0.41
N ILE A 32 -18.75 0.08 0.74
CA ILE A 32 -19.46 -0.93 1.54
C ILE A 32 -18.98 -0.88 2.99
N ILE A 33 -17.67 -0.74 3.19
CA ILE A 33 -17.02 -0.67 4.50
C ILE A 33 -16.36 0.70 4.58
N PRO A 34 -16.99 1.70 5.25
CA PRO A 34 -16.51 3.09 5.28
C PRO A 34 -15.32 3.28 6.23
N VAL A 35 -14.34 2.40 6.11
CA VAL A 35 -13.13 2.31 6.92
C VAL A 35 -11.95 2.07 5.96
N PRO A 36 -11.61 3.04 5.09
CA PRO A 36 -10.68 2.86 3.97
C PRO A 36 -9.29 2.39 4.43
N TRP A 37 -8.78 3.00 5.50
CA TRP A 37 -7.52 2.60 6.14
C TRP A 37 -7.50 1.13 6.59
N PHE A 38 -8.65 0.52 6.88
CA PHE A 38 -8.72 -0.89 7.25
C PHE A 38 -8.68 -1.77 6.01
N VAL A 39 -9.52 -1.46 5.03
CA VAL A 39 -9.67 -2.20 3.77
C VAL A 39 -8.34 -2.25 3.03
N GLU A 40 -7.69 -1.10 2.87
CA GLU A 40 -6.43 -1.01 2.14
C GLU A 40 -5.28 -1.75 2.82
N GLU A 41 -5.13 -1.65 4.14
CA GLU A 41 -4.04 -2.32 4.84
C GLU A 41 -4.20 -3.85 4.82
N PHE A 42 -5.45 -4.34 4.89
CA PHE A 42 -5.74 -5.76 4.66
C PHE A 42 -5.45 -6.18 3.22
N ALA A 43 -5.77 -5.34 2.23
CA ALA A 43 -5.47 -5.61 0.83
C ALA A 43 -3.96 -5.73 0.60
N LYS A 44 -3.16 -4.81 1.17
CA LYS A 44 -1.68 -4.83 1.11
C LYS A 44 -1.11 -6.07 1.79
N TYR A 45 -1.63 -6.43 2.97
CA TYR A 45 -1.27 -7.68 3.63
C TYR A 45 -1.56 -8.89 2.73
N GLY A 46 -2.78 -8.99 2.19
CA GLY A 46 -3.19 -10.04 1.26
C GLY A 46 -2.25 -10.13 0.06
N MET A 47 -1.91 -9.00 -0.55
CA MET A 47 -0.96 -8.92 -1.65
C MET A 47 0.40 -9.52 -1.26
N LEU A 48 1.01 -9.09 -0.14
CA LEU A 48 2.30 -9.64 0.32
C LEU A 48 2.26 -11.15 0.56
N ARG A 49 1.11 -11.68 1.01
CA ARG A 49 0.90 -13.11 1.19
C ARG A 49 0.76 -13.85 -0.14
N VAL A 50 -0.03 -13.33 -1.08
CA VAL A 50 -0.23 -13.92 -2.42
C VAL A 50 1.08 -13.99 -3.20
N ILE A 51 1.90 -12.95 -3.13
CA ILE A 51 3.21 -12.93 -3.81
C ILE A 51 4.27 -13.77 -3.09
N GLY A 52 3.93 -14.36 -1.94
CA GLY A 52 4.83 -15.17 -1.12
C GLY A 52 6.01 -14.40 -0.54
N TRP A 53 5.84 -13.10 -0.26
CA TRP A 53 6.94 -12.28 0.22
C TRP A 53 7.45 -12.78 1.59
N THR A 54 8.76 -12.90 1.71
CA THR A 54 9.48 -13.18 2.96
C THR A 54 10.79 -12.39 2.98
N ASN A 55 11.30 -12.07 4.18
CA ASN A 55 12.59 -11.37 4.30
C ASN A 55 13.82 -12.30 4.18
N THR A 56 13.64 -13.52 3.68
CA THR A 56 14.72 -14.51 3.56
C THR A 56 15.80 -14.12 2.55
N GLU A 57 15.48 -13.19 1.64
CA GLU A 57 16.40 -12.67 0.63
C GLU A 57 17.17 -11.40 1.07
N GLY A 58 16.92 -10.87 2.27
CA GLY A 58 17.48 -9.58 2.72
C GLY A 58 16.91 -8.37 1.99
N LYS A 59 15.74 -8.52 1.34
CA LYS A 59 15.10 -7.48 0.51
C LYS A 59 13.94 -6.82 1.23
N ALA A 60 14.21 -6.33 2.44
CA ALA A 60 13.25 -5.61 3.28
C ALA A 60 12.73 -4.32 2.62
N TYR A 61 13.39 -3.81 1.59
CA TYR A 61 12.97 -2.65 0.82
C TYR A 61 11.80 -2.92 -0.15
N ARG A 62 11.51 -4.18 -0.50
CA ARG A 62 10.46 -4.52 -1.47
C ARG A 62 9.05 -4.09 -1.05
N PRO A 63 8.60 -4.32 0.20
CA PRO A 63 7.31 -3.82 0.65
C PRO A 63 7.24 -2.29 0.59
N LEU A 64 8.33 -1.58 0.89
CA LEU A 64 8.37 -0.12 0.74
C LEU A 64 8.14 0.30 -0.72
N LEU A 65 8.80 -0.37 -1.68
CA LEU A 65 8.60 -0.10 -3.10
C LEU A 65 7.17 -0.41 -3.55
N PHE A 66 6.60 -1.53 -3.13
CA PHE A 66 5.21 -1.86 -3.47
C PHE A 66 4.23 -0.86 -2.86
N GLY A 67 4.46 -0.41 -1.63
CA GLY A 67 3.67 0.65 -1.02
C GLY A 67 3.79 1.99 -1.75
N ALA A 68 4.99 2.35 -2.22
CA ALA A 68 5.16 3.55 -3.05
C ALA A 68 4.42 3.44 -4.39
N VAL A 69 4.50 2.28 -5.06
CA VAL A 69 3.77 2.01 -6.31
C VAL A 69 2.26 2.03 -6.08
N PHE A 70 1.79 1.45 -4.97
CA PHE A 70 0.39 1.51 -4.55
C PHE A 70 -0.06 2.96 -4.39
N GLY A 71 0.64 3.76 -3.56
CA GLY A 71 0.25 5.14 -3.29
C GLY A 71 0.33 6.04 -4.51
N LEU A 72 1.27 5.77 -5.43
CA LEU A 72 1.33 6.48 -6.72
C LEU A 72 0.08 6.20 -7.56
N SER A 73 -0.30 4.92 -7.67
CA SER A 73 -1.50 4.53 -8.43
C SER A 73 -2.77 5.10 -7.81
N GLU A 74 -2.89 5.07 -6.48
CA GLU A 74 -4.02 5.67 -5.78
C GLU A 74 -4.08 7.19 -6.01
N SER A 75 -2.95 7.89 -5.92
CA SER A 75 -2.90 9.33 -6.20
C SER A 75 -3.40 9.66 -7.61
N LEU A 76 -3.12 8.80 -8.60
CA LEU A 76 -3.60 8.97 -9.98
C LEU A 76 -5.12 8.80 -10.12
N LEU A 77 -5.79 8.11 -9.19
CA LEU A 77 -7.26 8.03 -9.18
C LEU A 77 -7.92 9.41 -8.93
N PHE A 78 -7.16 10.39 -8.42
CA PHE A 78 -7.61 11.77 -8.19
C PHE A 78 -7.37 12.70 -9.38
N LEU A 79 -6.75 12.20 -10.47
CA LEU A 79 -6.55 12.99 -11.69
C LEU A 79 -7.85 13.56 -12.28
N PRO A 80 -8.98 12.82 -12.32
CA PRO A 80 -10.26 13.37 -12.77
C PRO A 80 -10.72 14.58 -11.95
N SER A 81 -10.57 14.54 -10.62
CA SER A 81 -10.89 15.66 -9.73
C SER A 81 -10.01 16.87 -10.02
N ALA A 82 -8.70 16.67 -10.21
CA ALA A 82 -7.78 17.74 -10.55
C ALA A 82 -8.14 18.45 -11.87
N ILE A 83 -8.58 17.67 -12.87
CA ILE A 83 -9.07 18.20 -14.15
C ILE A 83 -10.39 18.95 -13.97
N GLN A 84 -11.33 18.38 -13.20
CA GLN A 84 -12.66 18.95 -12.98
C GLN A 84 -12.60 20.30 -12.25
N PHE A 85 -11.76 20.41 -11.22
CA PHE A 85 -11.63 21.63 -10.40
C PHE A 85 -10.54 22.58 -10.89
N GLY A 86 -9.79 22.22 -11.94
CA GLY A 86 -8.72 23.05 -12.49
C GLY A 86 -7.55 23.30 -11.54
N SER A 87 -7.36 22.44 -10.53
CA SER A 87 -6.29 22.56 -9.52
C SER A 87 -5.54 21.25 -9.38
N LEU A 88 -4.21 21.32 -9.46
CA LEU A 88 -3.32 20.17 -9.22
C LEU A 88 -2.97 20.00 -7.75
N GLU A 89 -3.37 20.93 -6.89
CA GLU A 89 -3.04 20.89 -5.45
C GLU A 89 -3.44 19.56 -4.78
N PRO A 90 -4.66 19.01 -4.98
CA PRO A 90 -5.03 17.74 -4.35
C PRO A 90 -4.16 16.57 -4.81
N LEU A 91 -3.79 16.55 -6.10
CA LEU A 91 -2.93 15.52 -6.67
C LEU A 91 -1.51 15.61 -6.09
N LEU A 92 -0.94 16.82 -6.04
CA LEU A 92 0.40 17.05 -5.49
C LEU A 92 0.45 16.70 -3.99
N PHE A 93 -0.56 17.11 -3.23
CA PHE A 93 -0.67 16.76 -1.81
C PHE A 93 -0.63 15.24 -1.61
N ARG A 94 -1.38 14.47 -2.40
CA ARG A 94 -1.36 13.00 -2.36
C ARG A 94 -0.01 12.43 -2.79
N LEU A 95 0.60 12.94 -3.84
CA LEU A 95 1.93 12.48 -4.27
C LEU A 95 3.00 12.65 -3.18
N PHE A 96 2.98 13.75 -2.42
CA PHE A 96 4.00 14.01 -1.41
C PHE A 96 3.70 13.41 -0.03
N LEU A 97 2.44 13.12 0.28
CA LEU A 97 2.05 12.66 1.62
C LEU A 97 1.42 11.27 1.62
N THR A 98 0.51 11.00 0.69
CA THR A 98 -0.12 9.68 0.53
C THR A 98 0.94 8.65 0.11
N VAL A 99 1.75 8.91 -0.93
CA VAL A 99 2.78 7.95 -1.41
C VAL A 99 3.74 7.50 -0.30
N PRO A 100 4.38 8.40 0.48
CA PRO A 100 5.23 7.97 1.59
C PRO A 100 4.47 7.20 2.68
N MET A 101 3.23 7.57 2.96
CA MET A 101 2.39 6.86 3.92
C MET A 101 2.16 5.40 3.48
N HIS A 102 1.72 5.13 2.24
CA HIS A 102 1.54 3.74 1.78
C HIS A 102 2.86 2.96 1.74
N ALA A 103 3.98 3.63 1.41
CA ALA A 103 5.30 3.02 1.49
C ALA A 103 5.61 2.57 2.92
N VAL A 104 5.42 3.45 3.91
CA VAL A 104 5.66 3.16 5.33
C VAL A 104 4.72 2.07 5.85
N THR A 105 3.41 2.15 5.56
CA THR A 105 2.45 1.18 6.08
C THR A 105 2.68 -0.21 5.48
N MET A 106 2.96 -0.30 4.17
CA MET A 106 3.33 -1.56 3.55
C MET A 106 4.66 -2.12 4.06
N GLY A 107 5.61 -1.23 4.38
CA GLY A 107 6.83 -1.55 5.12
C GLY A 107 6.54 -2.21 6.46
N ALA A 108 5.66 -1.62 7.28
CA ALA A 108 5.28 -2.14 8.59
C ALA A 108 4.62 -3.53 8.50
N VAL A 109 3.70 -3.73 7.54
CA VAL A 109 3.11 -5.05 7.26
C VAL A 109 4.19 -6.04 6.85
N GLY A 110 5.10 -5.63 5.95
CA GLY A 110 6.25 -6.42 5.55
C GLY A 110 7.11 -6.85 6.75
N LEU A 111 7.50 -5.93 7.62
CA LEU A 111 8.27 -6.25 8.83
C LEU A 111 7.54 -7.26 9.73
N GLY A 112 6.21 -7.14 9.85
CA GLY A 112 5.39 -8.13 10.56
C GLY A 112 5.47 -9.54 9.98
N ILE A 113 5.42 -9.65 8.64
CA ILE A 113 5.52 -10.94 7.91
C ILE A 113 6.95 -11.51 7.97
N ALA A 114 7.99 -10.65 7.97
CA ALA A 114 9.40 -11.01 7.82
C ALA A 114 9.84 -12.13 8.78
N ASN A 115 9.37 -12.09 10.04
CA ASN A 115 9.77 -13.02 11.08
C ASN A 115 8.85 -14.26 11.16
N LYS A 116 8.67 -14.97 10.03
CA LYS A 116 7.77 -16.13 9.90
C LYS A 116 6.33 -15.83 10.35
N GLY A 117 5.89 -14.58 10.21
CA GLY A 117 4.56 -14.15 10.59
C GLY A 117 4.34 -13.88 12.09
N LYS A 118 5.35 -14.05 12.97
CA LYS A 118 5.19 -13.86 14.42
C LYS A 118 4.67 -12.48 14.82
N TRP A 119 5.00 -11.46 14.03
CA TRP A 119 4.66 -10.07 14.29
C TRP A 119 3.63 -9.52 13.30
N VAL A 120 2.92 -10.38 12.55
CA VAL A 120 1.95 -9.93 11.54
C VAL A 120 0.87 -9.07 12.14
N PHE A 121 0.32 -9.48 13.29
CA PHE A 121 -0.70 -8.69 13.97
C PHE A 121 -0.18 -7.30 14.35
N VAL A 122 1.02 -7.22 14.92
CA VAL A 122 1.64 -5.93 15.29
C VAL A 122 1.94 -5.07 14.07
N GLY A 123 2.48 -5.65 13.00
CA GLY A 123 2.77 -4.93 11.75
C GLY A 123 1.51 -4.40 11.07
N LEU A 124 0.45 -5.20 11.03
CA LEU A 124 -0.83 -4.83 10.42
C LEU A 124 -1.59 -3.78 11.25
N VAL A 125 -1.69 -3.97 12.56
CA VAL A 125 -2.32 -2.97 13.45
C VAL A 125 -1.51 -1.68 13.45
N GLY A 126 -0.18 -1.75 13.47
CA GLY A 126 0.68 -0.58 13.36
C GLY A 126 0.47 0.18 12.04
N ALA A 127 0.38 -0.54 10.92
CA ALA A 127 0.07 0.04 9.61
C ALA A 127 -1.29 0.75 9.59
N MET A 128 -2.33 0.12 10.13
CA MET A 128 -3.67 0.71 10.27
C MET A 128 -3.66 1.97 11.12
N LEU A 129 -2.95 1.96 12.25
CA LEU A 129 -2.83 3.14 13.11
C LEU A 129 -2.12 4.29 12.40
N ILE A 130 -1.03 4.02 11.68
CA ILE A 130 -0.30 5.04 10.90
C ILE A 130 -1.21 5.63 9.82
N HIS A 131 -1.89 4.77 9.06
CA HIS A 131 -2.81 5.21 7.99
C HIS A 131 -3.97 6.02 8.57
N PHE A 132 -4.63 5.53 9.61
CA PHE A 132 -5.72 6.24 10.27
C PHE A 132 -5.28 7.63 10.77
N LEU A 133 -4.16 7.70 11.50
CA LEU A 133 -3.63 8.97 12.02
C LEU A 133 -3.27 9.93 10.88
N PHE A 134 -2.72 9.41 9.79
CA PHE A 134 -2.44 10.20 8.61
C PHE A 134 -3.71 10.79 8.02
N ASN A 135 -4.77 10.00 7.82
CA ASN A 135 -6.04 10.49 7.28
C ASN A 135 -6.65 11.58 8.17
N VAL A 136 -6.57 11.41 9.49
CA VAL A 136 -7.04 12.42 10.46
C VAL A 136 -6.24 13.72 10.34
N VAL A 137 -4.90 13.65 10.31
CA VAL A 137 -4.03 14.84 10.24
C VAL A 137 -4.12 15.53 8.89
N ALA A 138 -4.23 14.76 7.80
CA ALA A 138 -4.33 15.25 6.44
C ALA A 138 -5.72 15.80 6.10
N GLY A 139 -6.70 15.70 7.00
CA GLY A 139 -8.09 16.05 6.73
C GLY A 139 -8.76 15.17 5.67
N GLN A 140 -8.14 14.03 5.32
CA GLN A 140 -8.66 13.07 4.36
C GLN A 140 -9.74 12.21 5.03
N GLY A 141 -10.92 12.80 5.23
CA GLY A 141 -12.14 12.05 5.50
C GLY A 141 -12.53 11.23 4.26
N VAL A 142 -13.35 10.19 4.45
CA VAL A 142 -13.73 9.18 3.43
C VAL A 142 -14.22 9.80 2.09
N TRP A 143 -14.52 11.10 2.02
CA TRP A 143 -15.05 11.79 0.84
C TRP A 143 -14.60 13.26 0.70
N GLN A 144 -13.30 13.57 0.85
CA GLN A 144 -12.71 14.84 0.36
C GLN A 144 -11.78 14.58 -0.83
#